data_AF-A0A7V0ZHD7-F1
#
_entry.id   AF-A0A7V0ZHD7-F1
#
_cell.length_a   1.000
_cell.length_b   1.000
_cell.length_c   1.000
_cell.angle_alpha   90.00
_cell.angle_beta   90.00
_cell.angle_gamma   90.00
#
_symmetry.space_group_name_H-M   'P 1'
#
loop_
_entity.id
_entity.type
_entity.pdbx_description
1 polymer ?
#
loop_
_entity_poly.entity_id
_entity_poly.type
_entity_poly.pdbx_seq_one_letter_code
_entity_poly.pdbx_strand_id
1 'polypeptide(L)'
;PIYGPNDIKLINQKKYQLMHKRFASSGRLGPWMMRNTASVQVNLDLLDKQDAEECGFIAECISPFAAMLFSNSPFMKNKPVGVENMRYQIWEDTDPSRCGHFIDHGIKSMSGLLTQFSGYILEVPVIFTTPDQQNEAGYFDGTIKEWLKDLNEKKILNDEDIKVALHQIFTHNRFKKVLEIRSADRSPQGYELAPAAFWIGLMEKGNVRESLLETLTRWTEKERIEMNQKAFTFDISQKGPMNKTILYWLEWFAELVYEGLDIRASRLNIKTEKIYIEPLINNIFSNGVFSFQFQDKFSKQNMTVKEFILT
;
A
#
# COMPACT_ATOMS: atom_id res chain seq x y z
N PRO A 1 -2.19 6.29 -17.55
CA PRO A 1 -3.31 5.93 -18.44
C PRO A 1 -2.94 5.79 -19.93
N ILE A 2 -2.30 6.80 -20.56
CA ILE A 2 -2.03 6.81 -22.01
C ILE A 2 -0.69 6.15 -22.34
N TYR A 3 0.38 6.65 -21.71
CA TYR A 3 1.77 6.32 -22.04
C TYR A 3 2.25 5.03 -21.36
N GLY A 4 3.23 4.36 -21.98
CA GLY A 4 4.01 3.30 -21.37
C GLY A 4 5.23 3.83 -20.60
N PRO A 5 5.94 2.96 -19.85
CA PRO A 5 7.10 3.36 -19.06
C PRO A 5 8.22 4.00 -19.89
N ASN A 6 8.44 3.51 -21.11
CA ASN A 6 9.51 4.01 -21.98
C ASN A 6 9.22 5.40 -22.56
N ASP A 7 7.96 5.83 -22.57
CA ASP A 7 7.55 7.16 -23.03
C ASP A 7 7.75 8.23 -21.94
N ILE A 8 7.99 7.81 -20.68
CA ILE A 8 8.16 8.69 -19.53
C ILE A 8 9.63 8.74 -19.16
N LYS A 9 10.19 9.95 -19.13
CA LYS A 9 11.60 10.17 -18.77
C LYS A 9 11.86 9.72 -17.33
N LEU A 10 12.90 8.90 -17.13
CA LEU A 10 13.39 8.54 -15.81
C LEU A 10 14.03 9.76 -15.13
N ILE A 11 13.81 9.91 -13.82
CA ILE A 11 14.52 10.90 -13.01
C ILE A 11 16.03 10.69 -13.12
N ASN A 12 16.77 11.75 -13.46
CA ASN A 12 18.21 11.68 -13.68
C ASN A 12 18.99 11.74 -12.35
N GLN A 13 18.86 10.70 -11.54
CA GLN A 13 19.65 10.48 -10.33
C GLN A 13 20.07 9.01 -10.25
N LYS A 14 21.28 8.75 -9.76
CA LYS A 14 21.90 7.42 -9.70
C LYS A 14 21.02 6.38 -8.98
N LYS A 15 20.36 6.77 -7.89
CA LYS A 15 19.37 5.94 -7.19
C LYS A 15 18.28 5.40 -8.12
N TYR A 16 17.67 6.27 -8.94
CA TYR A 16 16.62 5.86 -9.88
C TYR A 16 17.16 5.00 -11.03
N GLN A 17 18.40 5.22 -11.45
CA GLN A 17 19.06 4.36 -12.45
C GLN A 17 19.31 2.95 -11.89
N LEU A 18 19.77 2.83 -10.64
CA LEU A 18 19.95 1.55 -9.95
C LEU A 18 18.62 0.82 -9.75
N MET A 19 17.58 1.53 -9.29
CA MET A 19 16.22 0.98 -9.18
C MET A 19 15.70 0.51 -10.54
N HIS A 20 15.91 1.29 -11.61
CA HIS A 20 15.48 0.90 -12.95
C HIS A 20 16.18 -0.37 -13.42
N LYS A 21 17.50 -0.49 -13.19
CA LYS A 21 18.26 -1.71 -13.53
C LYS A 21 17.72 -2.93 -12.79
N ARG A 22 17.43 -2.81 -11.50
CA ARG A 22 16.83 -3.89 -10.68
C ARG A 22 15.45 -4.28 -11.20
N PHE A 23 14.57 -3.30 -11.35
CA PHE A 23 13.16 -3.51 -11.69
C PHE A 23 12.92 -3.87 -13.15
N ALA A 24 13.91 -3.73 -14.02
CA ALA A 24 13.86 -4.26 -15.38
C ALA A 24 13.92 -5.79 -15.42
N SER A 25 14.45 -6.45 -14.37
CA SER A 25 14.63 -7.91 -14.34
C SER A 25 13.93 -8.63 -13.19
N SER A 26 13.43 -7.92 -12.16
CA SER A 26 12.80 -8.55 -10.99
C SER A 26 11.30 -8.85 -11.14
N GLY A 27 10.61 -8.16 -12.04
CA GLY A 27 9.17 -8.30 -12.26
C GLY A 27 8.74 -7.65 -13.58
N ARG A 28 7.60 -8.05 -14.13
CA ARG A 28 7.15 -7.59 -15.45
C ARG A 28 6.61 -6.16 -15.41
N LEU A 29 6.12 -5.73 -14.25
CA LEU A 29 5.50 -4.42 -14.05
C LEU A 29 6.37 -3.43 -13.28
N GLY A 30 7.61 -3.80 -12.92
CA GLY A 30 8.57 -2.92 -12.26
C GLY A 30 8.78 -1.56 -12.94
N PRO A 31 8.94 -1.48 -14.29
CA PRO A 31 9.02 -0.19 -14.97
C PRO A 31 7.74 0.65 -14.87
N TRP A 32 6.57 0.01 -14.78
CA TRP A 32 5.29 0.69 -14.60
C TRP A 32 5.16 1.30 -13.21
N MET A 33 5.56 0.56 -12.17
CA MET A 33 5.59 1.07 -10.79
C MET A 33 6.38 2.37 -10.72
N MET A 34 7.59 2.37 -11.29
CA MET A 34 8.50 3.52 -11.21
C MET A 34 8.00 4.78 -11.92
N ARG A 35 7.23 4.64 -13.01
CA ARG A 35 6.97 5.74 -13.95
C ARG A 35 5.50 6.07 -14.17
N ASN A 36 4.59 5.16 -13.85
CA ASN A 36 3.18 5.22 -14.26
C ASN A 36 2.20 5.12 -13.09
N THR A 37 2.66 5.11 -11.83
CA THR A 37 1.79 4.99 -10.66
C THR A 37 1.83 6.23 -9.77
N ALA A 38 0.72 6.47 -9.08
CA ALA A 38 0.58 7.50 -8.05
C ALA A 38 -0.26 6.93 -6.89
N SER A 39 -0.04 7.44 -5.68
CA SER A 39 -0.63 6.89 -4.45
C SER A 39 -0.83 8.00 -3.42
N VAL A 40 -1.77 7.79 -2.48
CA VAL A 40 -1.77 8.45 -1.17
C VAL A 40 -1.29 7.44 -0.15
N GLN A 41 -0.25 7.80 0.61
CA GLN A 41 0.30 6.95 1.66
C GLN A 41 0.08 7.61 3.01
N VAL A 42 -0.30 6.83 4.01
CA VAL A 42 -0.59 7.31 5.36
C VAL A 42 0.55 6.87 6.27
N ASN A 43 1.15 7.83 6.97
CA ASN A 43 2.17 7.54 7.99
C ASN A 43 1.51 7.69 9.36
N LEU A 44 1.54 6.61 10.15
CA LEU A 44 1.02 6.58 11.51
C LEU A 44 2.18 6.55 12.51
N ASP A 45 2.12 7.44 13.49
CA ASP A 45 3.01 7.38 14.64
C ASP A 45 2.66 6.16 15.51
N LEU A 46 3.70 5.57 16.11
CA LEU A 46 3.60 4.35 16.90
C LEU A 46 4.01 4.66 18.34
N LEU A 47 3.25 4.16 19.31
CA LEU A 47 3.44 4.49 20.73
C LEU A 47 4.51 3.61 21.39
N ASP A 48 4.47 2.31 21.09
CA ASP A 48 5.32 1.30 21.68
C ASP A 48 5.39 0.08 20.74
N LYS A 49 6.15 -0.95 21.14
CA LYS A 49 6.31 -2.18 20.36
C LYS A 49 4.98 -2.90 20.12
N GLN A 50 4.14 -3.01 21.16
CA GLN A 50 2.86 -3.73 21.04
C GLN A 50 1.93 -2.99 20.09
N ASP A 51 1.84 -1.66 20.22
CA ASP A 51 1.08 -0.80 19.34
C ASP A 51 1.52 -0.94 17.88
N ALA A 52 2.84 -0.98 17.64
CA ALA A 52 3.40 -1.19 16.31
C ALA A 52 3.04 -2.56 15.70
N GLU A 53 3.10 -3.63 16.49
CA GLU A 53 2.77 -4.98 16.04
C GLU A 53 1.27 -5.12 15.71
N GLU A 54 0.40 -4.57 16.54
CA GLU A 54 -1.04 -4.53 16.31
C GLU A 54 -1.40 -3.69 15.07
N CYS A 55 -0.90 -2.45 14.97
CA CYS A 55 -1.10 -1.60 13.79
C CYS A 55 -0.62 -2.27 12.50
N GLY A 56 0.56 -2.90 12.55
CA GLY A 56 1.11 -3.64 11.41
C GLY A 56 0.22 -4.80 10.98
N PHE A 57 -0.29 -5.58 11.94
CA PHE A 57 -1.16 -6.71 11.66
C PHE A 57 -2.52 -6.29 11.10
N ILE A 58 -3.12 -5.22 11.65
CA ILE A 58 -4.37 -4.64 11.11
C ILE A 58 -4.14 -4.15 9.68
N ALA A 59 -3.07 -3.37 9.45
CA ALA A 59 -2.78 -2.79 8.14
C ALA A 59 -2.54 -3.88 7.09
N GLU A 60 -1.82 -4.94 7.46
CA GLU A 60 -1.60 -6.13 6.62
C GLU A 60 -2.93 -6.78 6.21
N CYS A 61 -3.80 -7.10 7.17
CA CYS A 61 -5.07 -7.77 6.87
C CYS A 61 -6.01 -6.91 6.01
N ILE A 62 -6.02 -5.60 6.23
CA ILE A 62 -6.96 -4.66 5.57
C ILE A 62 -6.42 -4.13 4.23
N SER A 63 -5.11 -4.17 4.01
CA SER A 63 -4.46 -3.69 2.78
C SER A 63 -5.11 -4.14 1.46
N PRO A 64 -5.46 -5.43 1.24
CA PRO A 64 -6.16 -5.83 0.02
C PRO A 64 -7.53 -5.14 -0.14
N PHE A 65 -8.29 -4.96 0.94
CA PHE A 65 -9.57 -4.26 0.91
C PHE A 65 -9.41 -2.76 0.65
N ALA A 66 -8.41 -2.13 1.28
CA ALA A 66 -8.10 -0.73 1.02
C ALA A 66 -7.65 -0.49 -0.43
N ALA A 67 -6.85 -1.41 -1.00
CA ALA A 67 -6.47 -1.35 -2.41
C ALA A 67 -7.67 -1.50 -3.35
N MET A 68 -8.68 -2.30 -2.97
CA MET A 68 -9.93 -2.39 -3.72
C MET A 68 -10.76 -1.11 -3.59
N LEU A 69 -11.03 -0.67 -2.36
CA LEU A 69 -11.86 0.50 -2.04
C LEU A 69 -11.33 1.77 -2.71
N PHE A 70 -10.02 2.01 -2.63
CA PHE A 70 -9.40 3.22 -3.17
C PHE A 70 -8.93 3.09 -4.61
N SER A 71 -9.33 2.06 -5.35
CA SER A 71 -8.85 1.90 -6.72
C SER A 71 -9.26 3.05 -7.63
N ASN A 72 -8.27 3.60 -8.33
CA ASN A 72 -8.43 4.72 -9.24
C ASN A 72 -7.46 4.65 -10.43
N SER A 73 -7.35 3.46 -11.03
CA SER A 73 -6.47 3.16 -12.16
C SER A 73 -7.25 2.61 -13.38
N PRO A 74 -8.22 3.36 -13.94
CA PRO A 74 -9.20 2.87 -14.92
C PRO A 74 -8.65 2.53 -16.31
N PHE A 75 -7.46 3.01 -16.66
CA PHE A 75 -6.91 2.89 -18.01
C PHE A 75 -5.42 2.55 -18.02
N MET A 76 -5.01 1.71 -18.96
CA MET A 76 -3.61 1.37 -19.23
C MET A 76 -3.39 1.30 -20.74
N LYS A 77 -2.30 1.91 -21.24
CA LYS A 77 -1.99 1.98 -22.69
C LYS A 77 -3.18 2.41 -23.56
N ASN A 78 -3.86 3.48 -23.15
CA ASN A 78 -4.98 4.06 -23.89
C ASN A 78 -6.19 3.11 -24.02
N LYS A 79 -6.33 2.12 -23.12
CA LYS A 79 -7.47 1.18 -23.09
C LYS A 79 -8.03 1.05 -21.66
N PRO A 80 -9.35 0.79 -21.51
CA PRO A 80 -9.94 0.38 -20.25
C PRO A 80 -9.28 -0.89 -19.71
N VAL A 81 -9.17 -1.01 -18.39
CA VAL A 81 -8.54 -2.16 -17.71
C VAL A 81 -9.57 -3.24 -17.34
N GLY A 82 -10.86 -3.00 -17.59
CA GLY A 82 -11.94 -3.90 -17.19
C GLY A 82 -11.99 -4.01 -15.67
N VAL A 83 -11.99 -5.25 -15.17
CA VAL A 83 -12.09 -5.61 -13.75
C VAL A 83 -10.75 -5.61 -13.01
N GLU A 84 -9.64 -5.35 -13.70
CA GLU A 84 -8.30 -5.47 -13.13
C GLU A 84 -7.98 -4.31 -12.16
N ASN A 85 -7.48 -4.64 -10.97
CA ASN A 85 -6.97 -3.65 -10.01
C ASN A 85 -5.52 -3.27 -10.34
N MET A 86 -5.35 -2.51 -11.42
CA MET A 86 -4.05 -2.41 -12.08
C MET A 86 -2.90 -1.91 -11.22
N ARG A 87 -3.09 -0.88 -10.37
CA ARG A 87 -1.98 -0.40 -9.53
C ARG A 87 -1.59 -1.43 -8.48
N TYR A 88 -2.56 -2.15 -7.89
CA TYR A 88 -2.28 -3.26 -6.98
C TYR A 88 -1.45 -4.33 -7.69
N GLN A 89 -1.87 -4.78 -8.87
CA GLN A 89 -1.11 -5.76 -9.66
C GLN A 89 0.30 -5.30 -10.04
N ILE A 90 0.46 -4.02 -10.36
CA ILE A 90 1.78 -3.44 -10.65
C ILE A 90 2.73 -3.62 -9.46
N TRP A 91 2.25 -3.39 -8.23
CA TRP A 91 3.06 -3.61 -7.02
C TRP A 91 3.35 -5.08 -6.75
N GLU A 92 2.37 -5.97 -6.97
CA GLU A 92 2.56 -7.42 -6.83
C GLU A 92 3.56 -8.02 -7.84
N ASP A 93 3.76 -7.38 -8.99
CA ASP A 93 4.67 -7.82 -10.07
C ASP A 93 5.82 -6.83 -10.32
N THR A 94 6.34 -6.21 -9.26
CA THR A 94 7.50 -5.29 -9.32
C THR A 94 8.80 -5.98 -8.92
N ASP A 95 8.90 -6.47 -7.69
CA ASP A 95 10.08 -7.18 -7.19
C ASP A 95 9.65 -8.05 -5.99
N PRO A 96 9.57 -9.38 -6.15
CA PRO A 96 9.04 -10.27 -5.12
C PRO A 96 9.92 -10.31 -3.86
N SER A 97 11.16 -9.80 -3.89
CA SER A 97 11.98 -9.75 -2.67
C SER A 97 11.62 -8.59 -1.73
N ARG A 98 10.87 -7.58 -2.21
CA ARG A 98 10.65 -6.32 -1.48
C ARG A 98 9.25 -5.74 -1.60
N CYS A 99 8.40 -6.30 -2.44
CA CYS A 99 7.00 -5.91 -2.62
C CYS A 99 6.07 -7.00 -2.08
N GLY A 100 4.75 -6.82 -2.20
CA GLY A 100 3.77 -7.75 -1.67
C GLY A 100 3.40 -7.48 -0.22
N HIS A 101 2.85 -8.51 0.41
CA HIS A 101 2.31 -8.49 1.76
C HIS A 101 3.31 -9.08 2.76
N PHE A 102 3.17 -8.75 4.04
CA PHE A 102 4.01 -9.33 5.10
C PHE A 102 3.96 -10.86 5.09
N ILE A 103 2.78 -11.44 4.83
CA ILE A 103 2.59 -12.88 4.76
C ILE A 103 3.44 -13.56 3.69
N ASP A 104 3.72 -12.88 2.58
CA ASP A 104 4.56 -13.40 1.47
C ASP A 104 6.03 -13.55 1.90
N HIS A 105 6.44 -12.77 2.90
CA HIS A 105 7.78 -12.78 3.49
C HIS A 105 7.87 -13.60 4.77
N GLY A 106 6.86 -14.44 5.05
CA GLY A 106 6.81 -15.32 6.21
C GLY A 106 6.40 -14.63 7.52
N ILE A 107 5.98 -13.36 7.48
CA ILE A 107 5.54 -12.60 8.65
C ILE A 107 4.04 -12.86 8.84
N LYS A 108 3.70 -13.84 9.69
CA LYS A 108 2.35 -14.42 9.73
C LYS A 108 1.54 -14.02 10.97
N SER A 109 2.21 -13.70 12.07
CA SER A 109 1.58 -13.42 13.35
C SER A 109 1.70 -11.96 13.75
N MET A 110 0.71 -11.47 14.50
CA MET A 110 0.80 -10.18 15.19
C MET A 110 1.93 -10.18 16.22
N SER A 111 1.97 -11.20 17.09
CA SER A 111 3.05 -11.31 18.08
C SER A 111 4.40 -11.53 17.39
N GLY A 112 5.38 -10.68 17.73
CA GLY A 112 6.72 -10.75 17.17
C GLY A 112 6.82 -10.26 15.73
N LEU A 113 5.80 -9.56 15.21
CA LEU A 113 5.76 -9.06 13.84
C LEU A 113 6.97 -8.18 13.52
N LEU A 114 7.37 -7.27 14.43
CA LEU A 114 8.52 -6.40 14.22
C LEU A 114 9.84 -7.16 14.13
N THR A 115 9.99 -8.24 14.91
CA THR A 115 11.17 -9.11 14.85
C THR A 115 11.22 -9.86 13.52
N GLN A 116 10.10 -10.41 13.08
CA GLN A 116 10.01 -11.10 11.78
C GLN A 116 10.27 -10.13 10.62
N PHE A 117 9.69 -8.92 10.67
CA PHE A 117 9.95 -7.86 9.69
C PHE A 117 11.43 -7.48 9.66
N SER A 118 12.06 -7.30 10.82
CA SER A 118 13.49 -6.99 10.92
C SER A 118 14.38 -8.13 10.37
N GLY A 119 14.00 -9.39 10.58
CA GLY A 119 14.69 -10.54 9.99
C GLY A 119 14.54 -10.58 8.47
N TYR A 120 13.32 -10.35 7.97
CA TYR A 120 13.02 -10.28 6.54
C TYR A 120 13.85 -9.21 5.83
N ILE A 121 13.88 -7.96 6.32
CA ILE A 121 14.57 -6.87 5.62
C ILE A 121 16.06 -7.15 5.42
N LEU A 122 16.68 -7.88 6.35
CA LEU A 122 18.10 -8.19 6.30
C LEU A 122 18.45 -9.11 5.11
N GLU A 123 17.53 -9.97 4.69
CA GLU A 123 17.74 -10.92 3.61
C GLU A 123 17.43 -10.32 2.22
N VAL A 124 16.93 -9.09 2.15
CA VAL A 124 16.60 -8.41 0.89
C VAL A 124 17.87 -7.95 0.17
N PRO A 125 18.03 -8.20 -1.14
CA PRO A 125 19.16 -7.68 -1.92
C PRO A 125 19.21 -6.15 -1.94
N VAL A 126 20.41 -5.56 -1.86
CA VAL A 126 20.60 -4.11 -1.93
C VAL A 126 20.37 -3.61 -3.36
N ILE A 127 19.68 -2.48 -3.51
CA ILE A 127 19.62 -1.71 -4.77
C ILE A 127 20.65 -0.60 -4.75
N PHE A 128 20.71 0.14 -3.64
CA PHE A 128 21.59 1.28 -3.43
C PHE A 128 22.02 1.40 -1.97
N THR A 129 23.20 1.97 -1.74
CA THR A 129 23.71 2.29 -0.40
C THR A 129 23.56 3.77 -0.09
N THR A 130 23.89 4.15 1.15
CA THR A 130 23.90 5.52 1.63
C THR A 130 24.66 6.44 0.68
N PRO A 131 24.14 7.65 0.38
CA PRO A 131 24.82 8.59 -0.49
C PRO A 131 26.19 9.01 0.03
N ASP A 132 27.13 9.25 -0.88
CA ASP A 132 28.40 9.88 -0.56
C ASP A 132 28.27 11.39 -0.29
N GLN A 133 29.40 12.07 -0.07
CA GLN A 133 29.44 13.52 0.18
C GLN A 133 28.94 14.35 -1.01
N GLN A 134 28.88 13.76 -2.20
CA GLN A 134 28.35 14.36 -3.43
C GLN A 134 26.86 14.07 -3.61
N ASN A 135 26.20 13.48 -2.61
CA ASN A 135 24.81 13.00 -2.64
C ASN A 135 24.55 11.91 -3.71
N GLU A 136 25.59 11.18 -4.12
CA GLU A 136 25.42 10.06 -5.02
C GLU A 136 25.23 8.75 -4.26
N ALA A 137 24.11 8.06 -4.54
CA ALA A 137 23.88 6.74 -3.99
C ALA A 137 24.94 5.73 -4.48
N GLY A 138 25.50 4.95 -3.56
CA GLY A 138 26.43 3.87 -3.89
C GLY A 138 25.72 2.57 -4.29
N TYR A 139 26.50 1.51 -4.49
CA TYR A 139 26.04 0.17 -4.83
C TYR A 139 26.77 -0.86 -3.98
N PHE A 140 26.06 -1.93 -3.61
CA PHE A 140 26.60 -3.09 -2.90
C PHE A 140 26.02 -4.35 -3.52
N ASP A 141 26.87 -5.33 -3.83
CA ASP A 141 26.45 -6.62 -4.39
C ASP A 141 26.26 -7.63 -3.26
N GLY A 142 25.02 -7.76 -2.80
CA GLY A 142 24.65 -8.63 -1.70
C GLY A 142 23.34 -8.21 -1.03
N THR A 143 23.07 -8.83 0.11
CA THR A 143 21.93 -8.56 0.98
C THR A 143 22.14 -7.33 1.86
N ILE A 144 21.05 -6.78 2.38
CA ILE A 144 21.10 -5.69 3.38
C ILE A 144 21.92 -6.14 4.60
N LYS A 145 21.82 -7.39 5.03
CA LYS A 145 22.60 -7.96 6.13
C LYS A 145 24.10 -7.87 5.89
N GLU A 146 24.54 -8.31 4.71
CA GLU A 146 25.96 -8.28 4.34
C GLU A 146 26.48 -6.86 4.25
N TRP A 147 25.70 -5.95 3.67
CA TRP A 147 26.04 -4.53 3.60
C TRP A 147 26.17 -3.89 5.00
N LEU A 148 25.18 -4.06 5.87
CA LEU A 148 25.22 -3.50 7.22
C LEU A 148 26.32 -4.14 8.08
N LYS A 149 26.60 -5.44 7.87
CA LYS A 149 27.70 -6.13 8.53
C LYS A 149 29.06 -5.56 8.11
N ASP A 150 29.29 -5.34 6.82
CA ASP A 150 30.52 -4.72 6.30
C ASP A 150 30.75 -3.32 6.91
N LEU A 151 29.71 -2.49 6.99
CA LEU A 151 29.80 -1.18 7.64
C LEU A 151 30.07 -1.27 9.15
N ASN A 152 29.49 -2.26 9.82
CA ASN A 152 29.67 -2.48 11.26
C ASN A 152 31.10 -2.97 11.59
N GLU A 153 31.64 -3.91 10.80
CA GLU A 153 33.02 -4.39 10.94
C GLU A 153 34.05 -3.26 10.73
N LYS A 154 33.74 -2.34 9.80
CA LYS A 154 34.52 -1.10 9.58
C LYS A 154 34.28 -0.02 10.64
N LYS A 155 33.33 -0.21 11.57
CA LYS A 155 32.93 0.75 12.61
C LYS A 155 32.44 2.10 12.05
N ILE A 156 31.76 2.07 10.90
CA ILE A 156 31.21 3.27 10.24
C ILE A 156 29.67 3.20 10.05
N LEU A 157 29.05 2.09 10.44
CA LEU A 157 27.59 1.93 10.44
C LEU A 157 26.93 3.04 11.27
N ASN A 158 25.92 3.68 10.70
CA ASN A 158 25.14 4.72 11.36
C ASN A 158 23.64 4.62 11.03
N ASP A 159 22.83 5.44 11.69
CA ASP A 159 21.36 5.45 11.54
C ASP A 159 20.90 5.71 10.11
N GLU A 160 21.67 6.44 9.29
CA GLU A 160 21.29 6.71 7.91
C GLU A 160 21.37 5.45 7.04
N ASP A 161 22.34 4.57 7.30
CA ASP A 161 22.43 3.28 6.61
C ASP A 161 21.20 2.41 6.90
N ILE A 162 20.74 2.40 8.15
CA ILE A 162 19.52 1.68 8.56
C ILE A 162 18.30 2.28 7.87
N LYS A 163 18.18 3.61 7.81
CA LYS A 163 17.09 4.27 7.07
C LYS A 163 17.12 3.93 5.59
N VAL A 164 18.30 3.94 4.97
CA VAL A 164 18.48 3.60 3.55
C VAL A 164 18.12 2.14 3.28
N ALA A 165 18.44 1.22 4.18
CA ALA A 165 17.98 -0.17 4.12
C ALA A 165 16.45 -0.25 4.13
N LEU A 166 15.79 0.41 5.08
CA LEU A 166 14.32 0.43 5.18
C LEU A 166 13.66 1.08 3.96
N HIS A 167 14.24 2.15 3.43
CA HIS A 167 13.71 2.87 2.25
C HIS A 167 13.71 2.05 0.95
N GLN A 168 14.35 0.88 0.95
CA GLN A 168 14.40 -0.05 -0.16
C GLN A 168 13.34 -1.17 -0.07
N ILE A 169 12.53 -1.18 0.98
CA ILE A 169 11.39 -2.09 1.14
C ILE A 169 10.14 -1.39 0.61
N PHE A 170 9.29 -2.10 -0.15
CA PHE A 170 8.11 -1.54 -0.80
C PHE A 170 6.87 -2.45 -0.72
N THR A 171 6.76 -3.22 0.37
CA THR A 171 5.54 -3.94 0.75
C THR A 171 4.35 -2.99 0.89
N HIS A 172 3.12 -3.51 0.97
CA HIS A 172 1.91 -2.68 1.17
C HIS A 172 1.94 -1.87 2.48
N ASN A 173 2.68 -2.36 3.47
CA ASN A 173 2.91 -1.71 4.75
C ASN A 173 4.41 -1.69 5.03
N ARG A 174 4.96 -0.61 5.57
CA ARG A 174 6.40 -0.51 5.85
C ARG A 174 6.67 0.17 7.18
N PHE A 175 7.48 -0.48 8.00
CA PHE A 175 8.00 0.16 9.22
C PHE A 175 9.20 1.04 8.91
N LYS A 176 9.15 2.25 9.44
CA LYS A 176 10.27 3.18 9.65
C LYS A 176 10.27 3.56 11.14
N LYS A 177 10.42 4.84 11.46
CA LYS A 177 9.98 5.40 12.75
C LYS A 177 8.45 5.52 12.89
N VAL A 178 7.74 5.29 11.78
CA VAL A 178 6.29 5.32 11.62
C VAL A 178 5.87 4.04 10.89
N LEU A 179 4.60 3.67 10.98
CA LEU A 179 4.02 2.71 10.04
C LEU A 179 3.52 3.46 8.80
N GLU A 180 4.13 3.20 7.65
CA GLU A 180 3.72 3.73 6.36
C GLU A 180 2.80 2.73 5.65
N ILE A 181 1.54 3.10 5.44
CA ILE A 181 0.53 2.30 4.75
C ILE A 181 0.38 2.80 3.31
N ARG A 182 0.46 1.88 2.34
CA ARG A 182 0.80 2.20 0.93
C ARG A 182 -0.21 1.67 -0.10
N SER A 183 -1.26 0.99 0.36
CA SER A 183 -2.15 0.18 -0.47
C SER A 183 -3.07 1.02 -1.37
N ALA A 184 -3.39 2.26 -0.99
CA ALA A 184 -4.33 3.12 -1.73
C ALA A 184 -3.72 3.75 -3.01
N ASP A 185 -4.50 3.77 -4.09
CA ASP A 185 -4.21 4.60 -5.26
C ASP A 185 -4.36 6.08 -4.88
N ARG A 186 -3.95 6.97 -5.79
CA ARG A 186 -4.28 8.39 -5.65
C ARG A 186 -5.78 8.57 -5.86
N SER A 187 -6.51 8.92 -4.81
CA SER A 187 -7.93 9.25 -4.88
C SER A 187 -8.24 10.37 -5.89
N PRO A 188 -9.46 10.40 -6.47
CA PRO A 188 -9.92 11.52 -7.28
C PRO A 188 -9.90 12.85 -6.51
N GLN A 189 -9.94 13.95 -7.26
CA GLN A 189 -10.00 15.29 -6.69
C GLN A 189 -11.18 15.43 -5.71
N GLY A 190 -10.93 16.02 -4.55
CA GLY A 190 -11.91 16.18 -3.46
C GLY A 190 -11.92 15.02 -2.45
N TYR A 191 -11.23 13.91 -2.74
CA TYR A 191 -11.15 12.73 -1.87
C TYR A 191 -9.71 12.42 -1.41
N GLU A 192 -8.82 13.41 -1.46
CA GLU A 192 -7.40 13.25 -1.16
C GLU A 192 -7.13 12.77 0.27
N LEU A 193 -7.97 13.21 1.22
CA LEU A 193 -7.86 12.88 2.64
C LEU A 193 -8.61 11.60 3.02
N ALA A 194 -9.37 11.00 2.10
CA ALA A 194 -10.17 9.81 2.36
C ALA A 194 -9.32 8.62 2.88
N PRO A 195 -8.13 8.31 2.30
CA PRO A 195 -7.28 7.25 2.84
C PRO A 195 -6.80 7.55 4.28
N ALA A 196 -6.50 8.81 4.60
CA ALA A 196 -6.09 9.19 5.95
C ALA A 196 -7.23 9.02 6.96
N ALA A 197 -8.43 9.50 6.63
CA ALA A 197 -9.62 9.34 7.47
C ALA A 197 -9.99 7.86 7.66
N PHE A 198 -9.89 7.03 6.62
CA PHE A 198 -10.11 5.59 6.69
C PHE A 198 -9.16 4.91 7.69
N TRP A 199 -7.85 5.13 7.56
CA TRP A 199 -6.89 4.48 8.45
C TRP A 199 -6.93 5.02 9.88
N ILE A 200 -7.12 6.33 10.08
CA ILE A 200 -7.23 6.92 11.43
C ILE A 200 -8.47 6.37 12.15
N GLY A 201 -9.61 6.25 11.46
CA GLY A 201 -10.82 5.68 12.05
C GLY A 201 -10.65 4.25 12.54
N LEU A 202 -9.77 3.46 11.91
CA LEU A 202 -9.54 2.05 12.27
C LEU A 202 -8.39 1.85 13.28
N MET A 203 -7.39 2.73 13.31
CA MET A 203 -6.10 2.46 13.97
C MET A 203 -5.97 3.05 15.38
N GLU A 204 -6.82 4.00 15.76
CA GLU A 204 -6.74 4.61 17.09
C GLU A 204 -7.08 3.57 18.19
N LYS A 205 -6.31 3.56 19.29
CA LYS A 205 -6.57 2.64 20.41
C LYS A 205 -7.96 2.90 21.01
N GLY A 206 -8.74 1.84 21.19
CA GLY A 206 -10.08 1.85 21.74
C GLY A 206 -10.95 0.72 21.17
N ASN A 207 -12.25 0.76 21.46
CA ASN A 207 -13.20 -0.31 21.15
C ASN A 207 -13.19 -0.73 19.66
N VAL A 208 -13.09 0.22 18.74
CA VAL A 208 -13.02 -0.08 17.29
C VAL A 208 -11.83 -0.96 16.95
N ARG A 209 -10.64 -0.58 17.42
CA ARG A 209 -9.41 -1.34 17.20
C ARG A 209 -9.43 -2.69 17.92
N GLU A 210 -10.00 -2.76 19.11
CA GLU A 210 -10.17 -4.03 19.84
C GLU A 210 -11.08 -4.99 19.06
N SER A 211 -12.20 -4.50 18.51
CA SER A 211 -13.11 -5.28 17.66
C SER A 211 -12.44 -5.76 16.36
N LEU A 212 -11.63 -4.89 15.74
CA LEU A 212 -10.78 -5.27 14.59
C LEU A 212 -9.84 -6.41 14.97
N LEU A 213 -9.06 -6.27 16.03
CA LEU A 213 -8.10 -7.29 16.45
C LEU A 213 -8.78 -8.62 16.80
N GLU A 214 -9.89 -8.59 17.53
CA GLU A 214 -10.67 -9.79 17.86
C GLU A 214 -11.12 -10.53 16.60
N THR A 215 -11.54 -9.79 15.57
CA THR A 215 -12.04 -10.38 14.32
C THR A 215 -10.91 -10.85 13.41
N LEU A 216 -9.92 -10.00 13.16
CA LEU A 216 -8.83 -10.26 12.21
C LEU A 216 -7.90 -11.39 12.69
N THR A 217 -7.73 -11.56 14.00
CA THR A 217 -6.93 -12.68 14.55
C THR A 217 -7.57 -14.05 14.33
N ARG A 218 -8.88 -14.09 14.02
CA ARG A 218 -9.58 -15.34 13.65
C ARG A 218 -9.40 -15.71 12.17
N TRP A 219 -8.91 -14.80 11.34
CA TRP A 219 -8.64 -15.09 9.93
C TRP A 219 -7.42 -15.99 9.81
N THR A 220 -7.60 -17.12 9.13
CA THR A 220 -6.50 -18.06 8.89
C THR A 220 -5.47 -17.47 7.92
N GLU A 221 -4.25 -18.00 7.94
CA GLU A 221 -3.21 -17.67 6.96
C GLU A 221 -3.72 -17.85 5.53
N LYS A 222 -4.38 -18.99 5.26
CA LYS A 222 -4.94 -19.31 3.96
C LYS A 222 -5.97 -18.27 3.50
N GLU A 223 -6.89 -17.86 4.37
CA GLU A 223 -7.90 -16.86 4.03
C GLU A 223 -7.28 -15.49 3.70
N ARG A 224 -6.23 -15.09 4.43
CA ARG A 224 -5.50 -13.85 4.15
C ARG A 224 -4.77 -13.90 2.81
N ILE A 225 -4.07 -15.00 2.51
CA ILE A 225 -3.41 -15.21 1.21
C ILE A 225 -4.45 -15.20 0.07
N GLU A 226 -5.55 -15.92 0.24
CA GLU A 226 -6.63 -15.92 -0.76
C GLU A 226 -7.22 -14.52 -0.95
N MET A 227 -7.38 -13.74 0.12
CA MET A 227 -7.87 -12.37 0.01
C MET A 227 -6.90 -11.47 -0.76
N ASN A 228 -5.59 -11.62 -0.57
CA ASN A 228 -4.58 -10.91 -1.36
C ASN A 228 -4.73 -11.24 -2.85
N GLN A 229 -4.92 -12.51 -3.21
CA GLN A 229 -5.14 -12.92 -4.60
C GLN A 229 -6.45 -12.35 -5.18
N LYS A 230 -7.51 -12.28 -4.38
CA LYS A 230 -8.81 -11.74 -4.83
C LYS A 230 -8.75 -10.24 -5.09
N ALA A 231 -7.87 -9.50 -4.42
CA ALA A 231 -7.69 -8.07 -4.63
C ALA A 231 -7.07 -7.68 -5.99
N PHE A 232 -6.60 -8.66 -6.79
CA PHE A 232 -6.17 -8.44 -8.17
C PHE A 232 -7.30 -7.97 -9.07
N THR A 233 -8.56 -8.29 -8.75
CA THR A 233 -9.73 -7.93 -9.55
C THR A 233 -10.85 -7.38 -8.70
N PHE A 234 -11.70 -6.53 -9.25
CA PHE A 234 -12.90 -6.03 -8.57
C PHE A 234 -14.06 -7.00 -8.73
N ASP A 235 -14.19 -7.91 -7.78
CA ASP A 235 -15.39 -8.71 -7.63
C ASP A 235 -15.74 -8.81 -6.14
N ILE A 236 -16.51 -7.83 -5.67
CA ILE A 236 -16.91 -7.72 -4.27
C ILE A 236 -17.90 -8.82 -3.83
N SER A 237 -18.41 -9.61 -4.78
CA SER A 237 -19.30 -10.75 -4.49
C SER A 237 -18.53 -11.99 -4.03
N GLN A 238 -17.22 -12.05 -4.31
CA GLN A 238 -16.39 -13.19 -3.90
C GLN A 238 -16.34 -13.34 -2.39
N LYS A 239 -16.19 -14.59 -1.96
CA LYS A 239 -15.99 -14.93 -0.56
C LYS A 239 -14.59 -14.54 -0.12
N GLY A 240 -14.49 -13.70 0.88
CA GLY A 240 -13.28 -13.44 1.65
C GLY A 240 -13.20 -14.33 2.90
N PRO A 241 -12.45 -13.89 3.92
CA PRO A 241 -12.31 -14.59 5.19
C PRO A 241 -13.65 -14.89 5.87
N MET A 242 -13.70 -15.99 6.63
CA MET A 242 -14.87 -16.47 7.37
C MET A 242 -16.11 -16.70 6.50
N ASN A 243 -15.90 -16.98 5.20
CA ASN A 243 -16.94 -17.19 4.18
C ASN A 243 -17.94 -16.00 4.03
N LYS A 244 -17.52 -14.81 4.46
CA LYS A 244 -18.22 -13.55 4.20
C LYS A 244 -17.83 -12.99 2.84
N THR A 245 -18.70 -12.21 2.20
CA THR A 245 -18.34 -11.57 0.93
C THR A 245 -17.34 -10.44 1.17
N ILE A 246 -16.59 -10.06 0.13
CA ILE A 246 -15.75 -8.86 0.19
C ILE A 246 -16.60 -7.61 0.46
N LEU A 247 -17.80 -7.52 -0.13
CA LEU A 247 -18.75 -6.44 0.15
C LEU A 247 -19.08 -6.34 1.65
N TYR A 248 -19.38 -7.47 2.31
CA TYR A 248 -19.66 -7.49 3.75
C TYR A 248 -18.50 -6.90 4.56
N TRP A 249 -17.26 -7.27 4.22
CA TRP A 249 -16.09 -6.75 4.91
C TRP A 249 -15.90 -5.25 4.67
N LEU A 250 -16.10 -4.77 3.43
CA LEU A 250 -16.04 -3.35 3.11
C LEU A 250 -17.10 -2.54 3.88
N GLU A 251 -18.34 -3.04 3.97
CA GLU A 251 -19.42 -2.43 4.75
C GLU A 251 -19.07 -2.38 6.24
N TRP A 252 -18.58 -3.50 6.79
CA TRP A 252 -18.16 -3.56 8.18
C TRP A 252 -17.00 -2.60 8.50
N PHE A 253 -15.99 -2.52 7.62
CA PHE A 253 -14.92 -1.53 7.79
C PHE A 253 -15.44 -0.10 7.70
N ALA A 254 -16.40 0.20 6.84
CA ALA A 254 -17.01 1.53 6.75
C ALA A 254 -17.72 1.92 8.05
N GLU A 255 -18.49 1.01 8.64
CA GLU A 255 -19.14 1.22 9.93
C GLU A 255 -18.12 1.55 11.03
N LEU A 256 -17.04 0.75 11.12
CA LEU A 256 -15.97 0.97 12.08
C LEU A 256 -15.20 2.27 11.85
N VAL A 257 -14.97 2.66 10.60
CA VAL A 257 -14.37 3.97 10.27
C VAL A 257 -15.25 5.09 10.81
N TYR A 258 -16.56 5.05 10.59
CA TYR A 258 -17.46 6.10 11.05
C TYR A 258 -17.51 6.17 12.58
N GLU A 259 -17.61 5.02 13.24
CA GLU A 259 -17.56 4.94 14.70
C GLU A 259 -16.25 5.51 15.26
N GLY A 260 -15.10 5.08 14.72
CA GLY A 260 -13.79 5.52 15.17
C GLY A 260 -13.56 7.02 15.00
N LEU A 261 -14.03 7.60 13.88
CA LEU A 261 -13.95 9.04 13.64
C LEU A 261 -14.86 9.84 14.57
N ASP A 262 -16.05 9.32 14.93
CA ASP A 262 -16.94 9.99 15.88
C ASP A 262 -16.39 9.93 17.33
N ILE A 263 -15.84 8.78 17.74
CA ILE A 263 -15.15 8.64 19.04
C ILE A 263 -13.99 9.64 19.13
N ARG A 264 -13.15 9.69 18.09
CA ARG A 264 -12.02 10.62 18.01
C ARG A 264 -12.48 12.08 18.06
N ALA A 265 -13.52 12.44 17.32
CA ALA A 265 -14.07 13.79 17.31
C ALA A 265 -14.54 14.22 18.70
N SER A 266 -15.24 13.34 19.41
CA SER A 266 -15.67 13.56 20.79
C SER A 266 -14.47 13.74 21.74
N ARG A 267 -13.49 12.83 21.68
CA ARG A 267 -12.29 12.86 22.54
C ARG A 267 -11.46 14.13 22.35
N LEU A 268 -11.33 14.61 21.12
CA LEU A 268 -10.54 15.81 20.79
C LEU A 268 -11.35 17.11 20.84
N ASN A 269 -12.67 17.03 21.06
CA ASN A 269 -13.59 18.16 20.98
C ASN A 269 -13.47 18.92 19.63
N ILE A 270 -13.50 18.16 18.53
CA ILE A 270 -13.44 18.69 17.15
C ILE A 270 -14.70 18.27 16.37
N LYS A 271 -14.89 18.87 15.19
CA LYS A 271 -15.92 18.40 14.25
C LYS A 271 -15.57 17.01 13.73
N THR A 272 -16.60 16.20 13.44
CA THR A 272 -16.41 14.87 12.86
C THR A 272 -15.62 14.93 11.55
N GLU A 273 -14.62 14.08 11.44
CA GLU A 273 -13.76 13.95 10.26
C GLU A 273 -14.41 13.03 9.19
N LYS A 274 -15.62 12.49 9.45
CA LYS A 274 -16.41 11.70 8.48
C LYS A 274 -16.62 12.43 7.16
N ILE A 275 -16.65 13.76 7.17
CA ILE A 275 -16.73 14.61 5.97
C ILE A 275 -15.67 14.28 4.91
N TYR A 276 -14.53 13.69 5.30
CA TYR A 276 -13.43 13.34 4.40
C TYR A 276 -13.57 11.96 3.74
N ILE A 277 -14.47 11.09 4.22
CA ILE A 277 -14.55 9.69 3.77
C ILE A 277 -15.98 9.22 3.47
N GLU A 278 -16.97 9.68 4.22
CA GLU A 278 -18.37 9.25 4.07
C GLU A 278 -18.92 9.51 2.66
N PRO A 279 -18.69 10.68 2.02
CA PRO A 279 -19.16 10.90 0.66
C PRO A 279 -18.48 9.96 -0.37
N LEU A 280 -17.23 9.54 -0.12
CA LEU A 280 -16.53 8.57 -0.98
C LEU A 280 -17.13 7.18 -0.82
N ILE A 281 -17.27 6.70 0.41
CA ILE A 281 -17.80 5.36 0.68
C ILE A 281 -19.24 5.24 0.15
N ASN A 282 -20.10 6.21 0.43
CA ASN A 282 -21.49 6.21 -0.05
C ASN A 282 -21.56 6.18 -1.59
N ASN A 283 -20.68 6.93 -2.25
CA ASN A 283 -20.58 6.92 -3.70
C ASN A 283 -20.13 5.54 -4.23
N ILE A 284 -19.13 4.92 -3.60
CA ILE A 284 -18.59 3.61 -4.03
C ILE A 284 -19.62 2.50 -3.83
N PHE A 285 -20.32 2.46 -2.70
CA PHE A 285 -21.36 1.45 -2.48
C PHE A 285 -22.55 1.60 -3.43
N SER A 286 -22.82 2.82 -3.89
CA SER A 286 -23.91 3.08 -4.85
C SER A 286 -23.50 2.84 -6.31
N ASN A 287 -22.25 3.15 -6.68
CA ASN A 287 -21.82 3.26 -8.08
C ASN A 287 -20.60 2.40 -8.45
N GLY A 288 -20.08 1.60 -7.52
CA GLY A 288 -18.82 0.87 -7.67
C GLY A 288 -17.59 1.75 -7.46
N VAL A 289 -16.39 1.15 -7.48
CA VAL A 289 -15.13 1.88 -7.30
C VAL A 289 -14.86 2.87 -8.44
N PHE A 290 -14.05 3.90 -8.19
CA PHE A 290 -13.80 4.95 -9.19
C PHE A 290 -13.23 4.40 -10.50
N SER A 291 -12.34 3.39 -10.43
CA SER A 291 -11.86 2.69 -11.62
C SER A 291 -12.98 2.21 -12.55
N PHE A 292 -14.12 1.74 -12.01
CA PHE A 292 -15.28 1.36 -12.82
C PHE A 292 -16.09 2.56 -13.27
N GLN A 293 -16.37 3.50 -12.37
CA GLN A 293 -17.16 4.68 -12.71
C GLN A 293 -16.55 5.47 -13.88
N PHE A 294 -15.21 5.60 -13.93
CA PHE A 294 -14.52 6.27 -15.04
C PHE A 294 -14.62 5.48 -16.35
N GLN A 295 -14.50 4.14 -16.30
CA GLN A 295 -14.66 3.30 -17.48
C GLN A 295 -16.10 3.30 -18.01
N ASP A 296 -17.09 3.29 -17.12
CA ASP A 296 -18.51 3.36 -17.46
C ASP A 296 -18.86 4.72 -18.08
N LYS A 297 -18.35 5.81 -17.53
CA LYS A 297 -18.49 7.15 -18.14
C LYS A 297 -17.84 7.19 -19.52
N PHE A 298 -16.62 6.67 -19.64
CA PHE A 298 -15.90 6.61 -20.91
C PHE A 298 -16.65 5.80 -21.98
N SER A 299 -17.22 4.64 -21.63
CA SER A 299 -17.94 3.77 -22.60
C SER A 299 -19.16 4.43 -23.25
N LYS A 300 -19.70 5.48 -22.63
CA LYS A 300 -20.85 6.26 -23.12
C LYS A 300 -20.43 7.44 -24.00
N GLN A 301 -19.14 7.67 -24.17
CA GLN A 301 -18.59 8.77 -24.97
C GLN A 301 -18.01 8.24 -26.28
N ASN A 302 -18.15 9.00 -27.36
CA ASN A 302 -17.50 8.69 -28.63
C ASN A 302 -16.18 9.45 -28.77
N MET A 303 -15.21 9.14 -27.90
CA MET A 303 -13.90 9.79 -27.87
C MET A 303 -12.79 8.81 -27.45
N THR A 304 -11.54 9.17 -27.68
CA THR A 304 -10.37 8.42 -27.22
C THR A 304 -10.17 8.59 -25.71
N VAL A 305 -9.45 7.65 -25.07
CA VAL A 305 -9.10 7.76 -23.63
C VAL A 305 -8.31 9.06 -23.37
N LYS A 306 -7.47 9.49 -24.31
CA LYS A 306 -6.73 10.75 -24.18
C LYS A 306 -7.65 11.96 -24.13
N GLU A 307 -8.66 12.03 -25.00
CA GLU A 307 -9.64 13.11 -25.00
C GLU A 307 -10.46 13.08 -23.70
N PHE A 308 -10.93 11.90 -23.29
CA PHE A 308 -11.73 11.72 -22.08
C PHE A 308 -11.01 12.16 -20.78
N ILE A 309 -9.71 11.92 -20.65
CA ILE A 309 -8.97 12.31 -19.44
C ILE A 309 -8.73 13.83 -19.38
N LEU A 310 -8.86 14.53 -20.51
CA LEU A 310 -8.68 15.98 -20.60
C LEU A 310 -9.99 16.77 -20.42
N THR A 311 -11.14 16.09 -20.34
CA THR A 311 -12.45 16.69 -20.02
C THR A 311 -12.68 16.71 -18.51
#